data_AF-A0A218ZH16-F1
#
_entry.id   AF-A0A218ZH16-F1
#
_cell.length_a   1.000
_cell.length_b   1.000
_cell.length_c   1.000
_cell.angle_alpha   90.00
_cell.angle_beta   90.00
_cell.angle_gamma   90.00
#
_symmetry.space_group_name_H-M   'P 1'
#
loop_
_entity.id
_entity.type
_entity.pdbx_description
1 polymer ?
#
loop_
_entity_poly.entity_id
_entity_poly.type
_entity_poly.pdbx_seq_one_letter_code
_entity_poly.pdbx_strand_id
1 'polypeptide(L)'
;MASSTKTKGKGKNIALPIQKIPTSVPASFITSLPIGYKPTTIFPKITGHVKDIESRYRVDNRKPGRDRAINILRENVAREIEFVGTVKLHGTHMDIVINSNNTIRLQSRNRGALDEASDQTDFAVAMFQQEQRILSLKKAILARWAQIYTGGCAPVEAQVVIAGEWVGPGIQKNVALASLPAKYFVIISISVNRTWVDDQLFADIEDPVAGILHIARGGFFRQTLDVAKKEDVCADEMMVPTMEVVARCPFAAIFNVEGKGEGIVWKAAHPLGKDPRFWFKTKGAEFAVTNTRALPNPVSALQDSTPADQKIATRLFAHATVTSARLVQGYQALSLEHQLTHSAATRNAFCQWIHDDIWAEEKLHMVECGVDEGYLKECVRWVAEEWFGKCLLEEERGLVKGEYGDGKRLGAGAWL
;
A
#
# COMPACT_ATOMS: atom_id res chain seq x y z
N MET A 1 62.25 23.82 44.38
CA MET A 1 61.10 24.62 43.92
C MET A 1 61.07 24.57 42.41
N ALA A 2 60.13 23.84 41.81
CA ALA A 2 59.95 23.84 40.36
C ALA A 2 58.47 23.62 40.04
N SER A 3 57.91 24.62 39.38
CA SER A 3 56.54 24.70 38.87
C SER A 3 56.32 23.68 37.75
N SER A 4 55.19 22.97 37.80
CA SER A 4 54.72 22.09 36.73
C SER A 4 53.39 22.61 36.19
N THR A 5 53.44 23.17 34.99
CA THR A 5 52.29 23.56 34.16
C THR A 5 51.68 22.34 33.48
N LYS A 6 50.39 22.10 33.68
CA LYS A 6 49.56 21.15 32.92
C LYS A 6 49.00 21.83 31.67
N THR A 7 49.25 21.26 30.49
CA THR A 7 48.47 21.51 29.27
C THR A 7 47.77 20.22 28.85
N LYS A 8 46.43 20.26 28.83
CA LYS A 8 45.55 19.20 28.29
C LYS A 8 45.34 19.44 26.79
N GLY A 9 45.88 18.58 25.93
CA GLY A 9 45.49 18.49 24.52
C GLY A 9 44.24 17.61 24.37
N LYS A 10 43.12 18.18 23.93
CA LYS A 10 41.94 17.43 23.45
C LYS A 10 42.15 17.13 21.96
N GLY A 11 42.41 15.87 21.61
CA GLY A 11 42.34 15.40 20.23
C GLY A 11 40.89 15.34 19.76
N LYS A 12 40.54 16.10 18.72
CA LYS A 12 39.27 15.97 17.99
C LYS A 12 39.44 14.81 16.99
N ASN A 13 38.73 13.70 17.21
CA ASN A 13 38.52 12.69 16.17
C ASN A 13 37.57 13.30 15.13
N ILE A 14 38.12 13.73 14.00
CA ILE A 14 37.35 14.13 12.82
C ILE A 14 37.04 12.83 12.07
N ALA A 15 35.79 12.36 12.19
CA ALA A 15 35.29 11.30 11.34
C ALA A 15 35.24 11.83 9.90
N LEU A 16 36.05 11.24 9.02
CA LEU A 16 36.00 11.52 7.59
C LEU A 16 34.63 11.08 7.03
N PRO A 17 34.01 11.85 6.13
CA PRO A 17 32.75 11.47 5.52
C PRO A 17 32.96 10.21 4.68
N ILE A 18 32.19 9.17 4.97
CA ILE A 18 32.11 7.97 4.13
C ILE A 18 31.54 8.41 2.78
N GLN A 19 32.40 8.52 1.77
CA GLN A 19 31.95 8.62 0.38
C GLN A 19 31.20 7.32 0.05
N LYS A 20 29.88 7.40 -0.13
CA LYS A 20 29.11 6.34 -0.77
C LYS A 20 29.64 6.19 -2.19
N ILE A 21 30.46 5.17 -2.44
CA ILE A 21 30.85 4.79 -3.80
C ILE A 21 29.55 4.38 -4.51
N PRO A 22 29.18 4.99 -5.66
CA PRO A 22 28.00 4.60 -6.41
C PRO A 22 28.10 3.12 -6.74
N THR A 23 27.15 2.32 -6.27
CA THR A 23 27.18 0.90 -6.57
C THR A 23 26.59 0.71 -7.95
N SER A 24 27.39 0.31 -8.92
CA SER A 24 26.94 0.14 -10.31
C SER A 24 25.73 -0.78 -10.37
N VAL A 25 24.61 -0.27 -10.87
CA VAL A 25 23.39 -1.05 -11.09
C VAL A 25 23.68 -2.18 -12.09
N PRO A 26 23.42 -3.46 -11.75
CA PRO A 26 23.66 -4.56 -12.68
C PRO A 26 22.84 -4.44 -13.96
N ALA A 27 23.39 -4.90 -15.10
CA ALA A 27 22.78 -4.76 -16.42
C ALA A 27 21.43 -5.50 -16.58
N SER A 28 21.12 -6.45 -15.69
CA SER A 28 19.83 -7.12 -15.67
C SER A 28 18.70 -6.24 -15.14
N PHE A 29 18.99 -5.15 -14.44
CA PHE A 29 17.98 -4.25 -13.91
C PHE A 29 17.50 -3.24 -14.97
N ILE A 30 16.18 -3.19 -15.15
CA ILE A 30 15.48 -2.20 -15.95
C ILE A 30 15.20 -1.00 -15.04
N THR A 31 15.96 0.08 -15.24
CA THR A 31 15.87 1.33 -14.46
C THR A 31 15.05 2.42 -15.13
N SER A 32 14.64 2.21 -16.39
CA SER A 32 13.78 3.15 -17.12
C SER A 32 12.78 2.39 -18.00
N LEU A 33 11.66 3.03 -18.28
CA LEU A 33 10.62 2.51 -19.17
C LEU A 33 10.47 3.41 -20.39
N PRO A 34 10.04 2.87 -21.55
CA PRO A 34 9.80 3.67 -22.74
C PRO A 34 8.85 4.85 -22.47
N ILE A 35 9.08 5.96 -23.17
CA ILE A 35 8.20 7.14 -23.11
C ILE A 35 6.77 6.71 -23.47
N GLY A 36 5.79 7.10 -22.65
CA GLY A 36 4.38 6.75 -22.84
C GLY A 36 3.97 5.40 -22.23
N TYR A 37 4.90 4.61 -21.69
CA TYR A 37 4.54 3.47 -20.85
C TYR A 37 3.82 3.99 -19.60
N LYS A 38 2.56 3.56 -19.38
CA LYS A 38 1.84 3.85 -18.14
C LYS A 38 2.16 2.74 -17.13
N PRO A 39 3.09 2.99 -16.19
CA PRO A 39 3.33 2.01 -15.16
C PRO A 39 2.10 1.90 -14.26
N THR A 40 1.63 0.68 -14.07
CA THR A 40 0.70 0.33 -13.00
C THR A 40 1.35 -0.78 -12.21
N THR A 41 1.26 -0.73 -10.88
CA THR A 41 1.61 -1.93 -10.12
C THR A 41 0.73 -3.07 -10.58
N ILE A 42 1.34 -4.25 -10.70
CA ILE A 42 0.56 -5.45 -11.01
C ILE A 42 -0.27 -5.80 -9.77
N PHE A 43 0.27 -5.51 -8.58
CA PHE A 43 -0.49 -5.62 -7.34
C PHE A 43 -1.66 -4.62 -7.31
N PRO A 44 -2.89 -5.10 -7.06
CA PRO A 44 -4.09 -4.30 -7.15
C PRO A 44 -4.24 -3.36 -5.95
N LYS A 45 -5.09 -2.33 -6.10
CA LYS A 45 -5.62 -1.63 -4.93
C LYS A 45 -6.72 -2.49 -4.31
N ILE A 46 -6.66 -2.64 -3.00
CA ILE A 46 -7.55 -3.52 -2.24
C ILE A 46 -8.60 -2.67 -1.53
N THR A 47 -9.87 -3.05 -1.67
CA THR A 47 -11.02 -2.35 -1.05
C THR A 47 -11.01 -2.49 0.47
N GLY A 48 -11.54 -1.50 1.17
CA GLY A 48 -11.80 -1.57 2.61
C GLY A 48 -13.16 -2.18 2.98
N HIS A 49 -14.00 -2.50 1.97
CA HIS A 49 -15.42 -2.74 2.16
C HIS A 49 -15.78 -4.19 1.90
N VAL A 50 -16.21 -4.93 2.93
CA VAL A 50 -16.65 -6.34 2.79
C VAL A 50 -17.83 -6.46 1.82
N LYS A 51 -18.71 -5.45 1.80
CA LYS A 51 -19.84 -5.34 0.87
C LYS A 51 -19.46 -5.44 -0.60
N ASP A 52 -18.30 -4.91 -0.99
CA ASP A 52 -17.81 -5.04 -2.37
C ASP A 52 -17.63 -6.52 -2.74
N ILE A 53 -17.14 -7.32 -1.80
CA ILE A 53 -16.83 -8.73 -1.98
C ILE A 53 -18.11 -9.54 -2.10
N GLU A 54 -19.07 -9.32 -1.19
CA GLU A 54 -20.39 -9.95 -1.26
C GLU A 54 -21.11 -9.60 -2.57
N SER A 55 -21.15 -8.32 -2.94
CA SER A 55 -21.82 -7.85 -4.15
C SER A 55 -21.25 -8.52 -5.41
N ARG A 56 -19.91 -8.56 -5.54
CA ARG A 56 -19.22 -9.24 -6.66
C ARG A 56 -19.52 -10.74 -6.67
N TYR A 57 -19.48 -11.38 -5.50
CA TYR A 57 -19.76 -12.81 -5.40
C TYR A 57 -21.18 -13.15 -5.85
N ARG A 58 -22.17 -12.37 -5.44
CA ARG A 58 -23.57 -12.53 -5.85
C ARG A 58 -23.76 -12.30 -7.34
N VAL A 59 -23.14 -11.26 -7.91
CA VAL A 59 -23.22 -10.96 -9.34
C VAL A 59 -22.65 -12.11 -10.17
N ASP A 60 -21.49 -12.64 -9.79
CA ASP A 60 -20.83 -13.74 -10.51
C ASP A 60 -21.63 -15.06 -10.39
N ASN A 61 -22.42 -15.23 -9.33
CA ASN A 61 -23.13 -16.48 -9.01
C ASN A 61 -24.67 -16.40 -9.07
N ARG A 62 -25.24 -15.34 -9.64
CA ARG A 62 -26.69 -15.16 -9.73
C ARG A 62 -27.37 -16.18 -10.65
N LYS A 63 -28.64 -16.49 -10.36
CA LYS A 63 -29.50 -17.26 -11.28
C LYS A 63 -29.80 -16.45 -12.56
N PRO A 64 -29.71 -17.04 -13.76
CA PRO A 64 -30.10 -16.37 -15.01
C PRO A 64 -31.59 -15.99 -15.03
N GLY A 65 -31.95 -14.90 -15.71
CA GLY A 65 -33.35 -14.53 -15.98
C GLY A 65 -34.15 -13.94 -14.80
N ARG A 66 -33.50 -13.58 -13.69
CA ARG A 66 -34.12 -12.87 -12.55
C ARG A 66 -33.65 -11.41 -12.51
N ASP A 67 -34.52 -10.54 -11.99
CA ASP A 67 -34.26 -9.11 -11.82
C ASP A 67 -32.99 -8.88 -10.97
N ARG A 68 -32.20 -7.85 -11.31
CA ARG A 68 -30.98 -7.44 -10.58
C ARG A 68 -31.23 -7.19 -9.10
N ALA A 69 -32.46 -6.84 -8.72
CA ALA A 69 -32.86 -6.57 -7.35
C ALA A 69 -32.93 -7.81 -6.45
N ILE A 70 -33.04 -9.01 -7.03
CA ILE A 70 -33.19 -10.27 -6.27
C ILE A 70 -31.94 -11.12 -6.49
N ASN A 71 -30.87 -10.83 -5.74
CA ASN A 71 -29.59 -11.55 -5.79
C ASN A 71 -29.66 -12.95 -5.15
N ILE A 72 -30.52 -13.81 -5.68
CA ILE A 72 -30.58 -15.24 -5.32
C ILE A 72 -29.44 -15.97 -6.02
N LEU A 73 -28.59 -16.61 -5.22
CA LEU A 73 -27.52 -17.49 -5.70
C LEU A 73 -28.09 -18.71 -6.44
N ARG A 74 -27.32 -19.28 -7.37
CA ARG A 74 -27.62 -20.58 -7.97
C ARG A 74 -27.69 -21.67 -6.88
N GLU A 75 -28.49 -22.71 -7.12
CA GLU A 75 -28.78 -23.77 -6.13
C GLU A 75 -27.54 -24.52 -5.60
N ASN A 76 -26.46 -24.55 -6.38
CA ASN A 76 -25.22 -25.28 -6.05
C ASN A 76 -24.04 -24.35 -5.75
N VAL A 77 -24.30 -23.07 -5.46
CA VAL A 77 -23.23 -22.13 -5.06
C VAL A 77 -23.18 -22.05 -3.55
N ALA A 78 -21.97 -22.21 -2.99
CA ALA A 78 -21.73 -22.06 -1.57
C ALA A 78 -22.15 -20.67 -1.09
N ARG A 79 -22.74 -20.59 0.10
CA ARG A 79 -23.07 -19.29 0.73
C ARG A 79 -21.90 -18.73 1.53
N GLU A 80 -21.04 -19.62 1.98
CA GLU A 80 -19.87 -19.30 2.77
C GLU A 80 -18.67 -19.11 1.86
N ILE A 81 -17.97 -17.99 2.06
CA ILE A 81 -16.69 -17.71 1.44
C ILE A 81 -15.65 -17.73 2.54
N GLU A 82 -14.73 -18.68 2.48
CA GLU A 82 -13.58 -18.73 3.38
C GLU A 82 -12.57 -17.64 3.00
N PHE A 83 -11.98 -16.99 4.00
CA PHE A 83 -10.91 -16.01 3.84
C PHE A 83 -9.70 -16.40 4.65
N VAL A 84 -8.53 -16.12 4.06
CA VAL A 84 -7.24 -16.20 4.73
C VAL A 84 -6.67 -14.80 4.82
N GLY A 85 -6.35 -14.39 6.04
CA GLY A 85 -5.83 -13.07 6.36
C GLY A 85 -4.33 -13.11 6.65
N THR A 86 -3.62 -12.05 6.25
CA THR A 86 -2.25 -11.77 6.67
C THR A 86 -2.15 -10.36 7.25
N VAL A 87 -1.14 -10.10 8.07
CA VAL A 87 -0.92 -8.77 8.66
C VAL A 87 -0.83 -7.73 7.54
N LYS A 88 -1.66 -6.69 7.61
CA LYS A 88 -1.47 -5.49 6.81
C LYS A 88 -0.30 -4.70 7.39
N LEU A 89 0.80 -4.65 6.65
CA LEU A 89 1.97 -3.88 7.02
C LEU A 89 1.77 -2.41 6.63
N HIS A 90 2.26 -1.51 7.48
CA HIS A 90 2.28 -0.07 7.24
C HIS A 90 3.69 0.34 6.82
N GLY A 91 3.97 0.27 5.52
CA GLY A 91 5.26 0.63 4.95
C GLY A 91 5.07 1.43 3.66
N THR A 92 5.83 1.05 2.63
CA THR A 92 5.60 1.50 1.26
C THR A 92 5.57 0.30 0.31
N HIS A 93 4.59 0.29 -0.58
CA HIS A 93 4.40 -0.80 -1.55
C HIS A 93 5.54 -0.84 -2.55
N MET A 94 6.15 -2.00 -2.72
CA MET A 94 7.20 -2.26 -3.71
C MET A 94 6.96 -3.59 -4.42
N ASP A 95 7.24 -3.67 -5.72
CA ASP A 95 7.29 -4.95 -6.42
C ASP A 95 8.69 -5.20 -7.00
N ILE A 96 9.10 -6.47 -6.98
CA ILE A 96 10.18 -7.00 -7.79
C ILE A 96 9.56 -7.78 -8.95
N VAL A 97 9.65 -7.23 -10.15
CA VAL A 97 9.13 -7.86 -11.38
C VAL A 97 10.30 -8.51 -12.12
N ILE A 98 10.25 -9.82 -12.29
CA ILE A 98 11.29 -10.60 -12.94
C ILE A 98 10.70 -11.18 -14.21
N ASN A 99 11.12 -10.64 -15.37
CA ASN A 99 10.61 -11.05 -16.67
C ASN A 99 11.10 -12.44 -17.05
N SER A 100 10.49 -13.03 -18.09
CA SER A 100 10.86 -14.35 -18.61
C SER A 100 12.35 -14.45 -18.94
N ASN A 101 12.93 -13.40 -19.52
CA ASN A 101 14.37 -13.29 -19.86
C ASN A 101 15.29 -12.93 -18.67
N ASN A 102 14.81 -13.04 -17.43
CA ASN A 102 15.54 -12.71 -16.19
C ASN A 102 15.95 -11.25 -16.01
N THR A 103 15.44 -10.32 -16.83
CA THR A 103 15.54 -8.90 -16.50
C THR A 103 14.67 -8.58 -15.28
N ILE A 104 15.18 -7.75 -14.38
CA ILE A 104 14.57 -7.38 -13.11
C ILE A 104 14.11 -5.93 -13.20
N ARG A 105 12.89 -5.64 -12.75
CA ARG A 105 12.36 -4.29 -12.66
C ARG A 105 11.82 -4.07 -11.26
N LEU A 106 12.38 -3.08 -10.58
CA LEU A 106 11.90 -2.61 -9.29
C LEU A 106 10.88 -1.50 -9.52
N GLN A 107 9.73 -1.58 -8.86
CA GLN A 107 8.67 -0.56 -9.00
C GLN A 107 8.01 -0.26 -7.65
N SER A 108 7.53 0.97 -7.49
CA SER A 108 6.64 1.35 -6.39
C SER A 108 5.18 1.41 -6.87
N ARG A 109 4.24 1.78 -5.98
CA ARG A 109 2.81 1.94 -6.31
C ARG A 109 2.57 2.79 -7.55
N ASN A 110 3.35 3.86 -7.70
CA ASN A 110 3.09 4.91 -8.67
C ASN A 110 4.23 5.07 -9.69
N ARG A 111 5.35 4.35 -9.51
CA ARG A 111 6.52 4.44 -10.39
C ARG A 111 6.94 3.05 -10.87
N GLY A 112 6.86 2.81 -12.18
CA GLY A 112 7.11 1.48 -12.75
C GLY A 112 8.57 1.09 -12.94
N ALA A 113 9.51 2.00 -12.80
CA ALA A 113 10.91 1.67 -12.75
C ALA A 113 11.61 2.61 -11.76
N LEU A 114 12.26 2.01 -10.78
CA LEU A 114 13.11 2.70 -9.83
C LEU A 114 14.56 2.63 -10.31
N ASP A 115 15.26 3.73 -10.08
CA ASP A 115 16.69 3.92 -10.30
C ASP A 115 17.30 4.59 -9.06
N GLU A 116 18.58 4.95 -9.09
CA GLU A 116 19.21 5.66 -7.97
C GLU A 116 18.60 7.04 -7.69
N ALA A 117 18.14 7.75 -8.73
CA ALA A 117 17.57 9.10 -8.61
C ALA A 117 16.13 9.10 -8.09
N SER A 118 15.46 7.97 -8.18
CA SER A 118 14.06 7.76 -7.82
C SER A 118 13.85 6.68 -6.79
N ASP A 119 14.94 6.24 -6.16
CA ASP A 119 14.90 5.33 -5.05
C ASP A 119 14.00 5.91 -3.95
N GLN A 120 13.11 5.07 -3.45
CA GLN A 120 12.21 5.41 -2.37
C GLN A 120 12.75 4.76 -1.11
N THR A 121 13.28 5.58 -0.21
CA THR A 121 13.69 5.16 1.14
C THR A 121 14.71 4.00 1.16
N ASP A 122 15.69 4.05 0.25
CA ASP A 122 16.80 3.08 0.09
C ASP A 122 16.39 1.67 -0.40
N PHE A 123 15.18 1.50 -0.95
CA PHE A 123 14.72 0.19 -1.43
C PHE A 123 15.50 -0.27 -2.67
N ALA A 124 15.60 0.58 -3.70
CA ALA A 124 16.23 0.23 -4.96
C ALA A 124 17.72 -0.05 -4.77
N VAL A 125 18.43 0.82 -4.04
CA VAL A 125 19.84 0.62 -3.70
C VAL A 125 20.06 -0.69 -2.95
N ALA A 126 19.18 -1.05 -2.00
CA ALA A 126 19.29 -2.31 -1.28
C ALA A 126 19.10 -3.52 -2.20
N MET A 127 18.11 -3.49 -3.10
CA MET A 127 17.76 -4.60 -3.98
C MET A 127 18.68 -4.75 -5.20
N PHE A 128 19.33 -3.67 -5.68
CA PHE A 128 20.34 -3.76 -6.73
C PHE A 128 21.52 -4.66 -6.35
N GLN A 129 21.79 -4.81 -5.05
CA GLN A 129 22.84 -5.71 -4.54
C GLN A 129 22.42 -7.18 -4.49
N GLN A 130 21.14 -7.49 -4.76
CA GLN A 130 20.56 -8.81 -4.51
C GLN A 130 20.23 -9.58 -5.79
N GLU A 131 20.77 -9.20 -6.94
CA GLU A 131 20.46 -9.80 -8.26
C GLU A 131 20.38 -11.33 -8.23
N GLN A 132 21.46 -12.01 -7.82
CA GLN A 132 21.54 -13.47 -7.84
C GLN A 132 20.55 -14.12 -6.87
N ARG A 133 20.25 -13.46 -5.76
CA ARG A 133 19.29 -13.93 -4.75
C ARG A 133 17.85 -13.77 -5.24
N ILE A 134 17.54 -12.65 -5.89
CA ILE A 134 16.26 -12.41 -6.56
C ILE A 134 16.01 -13.45 -7.66
N LEU A 135 17.01 -13.74 -8.49
CA LEU A 135 16.90 -14.78 -9.53
C LEU A 135 16.74 -16.19 -8.92
N SER A 136 17.39 -16.45 -7.79
CA SER A 136 17.21 -17.70 -7.04
C SER A 136 15.79 -17.83 -6.47
N LEU A 137 15.21 -16.74 -5.96
CA LEU A 137 13.80 -16.71 -5.54
C LEU A 137 12.86 -17.00 -6.71
N LYS A 138 13.07 -16.40 -7.90
CA LYS A 138 12.29 -16.75 -9.10
C LYS A 138 12.34 -18.25 -9.39
N LYS A 139 13.52 -18.85 -9.37
CA LYS A 139 13.68 -20.29 -9.62
C LYS A 139 12.89 -21.13 -8.61
N ALA A 140 12.97 -20.80 -7.32
CA ALA A 140 12.23 -21.48 -6.27
C ALA A 140 10.70 -21.35 -6.45
N ILE A 141 10.23 -20.15 -6.77
CA ILE A 141 8.81 -19.86 -7.06
C ILE A 141 8.32 -20.69 -8.24
N LEU A 142 9.05 -20.70 -9.36
CA LEU A 142 8.63 -21.45 -10.55
C LEU A 142 8.65 -22.96 -10.31
N ALA A 143 9.61 -23.47 -9.54
CA ALA A 143 9.66 -24.87 -9.16
C ALA A 143 8.45 -25.27 -8.29
N ARG A 144 8.12 -24.46 -7.26
CA ARG A 144 6.95 -24.69 -6.40
C ARG A 144 5.64 -24.58 -7.20
N TRP A 145 5.53 -23.57 -8.07
CA TRP A 145 4.37 -23.40 -8.94
C TRP A 145 4.16 -24.60 -9.86
N ALA A 146 5.23 -25.14 -10.44
CA ALA A 146 5.18 -26.31 -11.29
C ALA A 146 4.64 -27.56 -10.56
N GLN A 147 5.12 -27.77 -9.34
CA GLN A 147 4.71 -28.88 -8.49
C GLN A 147 3.22 -28.83 -8.19
N ILE A 148 2.66 -27.63 -7.94
CA ILE A 148 1.26 -27.46 -7.53
C ILE A 148 0.31 -27.43 -8.72
N TYR A 149 0.64 -26.71 -9.80
CA TYR A 149 -0.34 -26.31 -10.82
C TYR A 149 -0.15 -26.94 -12.20
N THR A 150 1.00 -27.57 -12.49
CA THR A 150 1.29 -28.12 -13.84
C THR A 150 1.76 -29.56 -13.83
N GLY A 151 1.49 -30.30 -12.75
CA GLY A 151 1.90 -31.71 -12.63
C GLY A 151 3.42 -31.91 -12.67
N GLY A 152 4.19 -30.90 -12.25
CA GLY A 152 5.66 -30.95 -12.17
C GLY A 152 6.40 -30.29 -13.34
N CYS A 153 5.72 -29.80 -14.38
CA CYS A 153 6.36 -29.15 -15.53
C CYS A 153 6.51 -27.63 -15.33
N ALA A 154 7.72 -27.16 -15.01
CA ALA A 154 7.96 -25.73 -14.79
C ALA A 154 7.97 -24.95 -16.12
N PRO A 155 7.23 -23.83 -16.21
CA PRO A 155 7.32 -22.96 -17.38
C PRO A 155 8.66 -22.24 -17.32
N VAL A 156 9.55 -22.58 -18.23
CA VAL A 156 10.91 -22.02 -18.32
C VAL A 156 10.87 -20.49 -18.50
N GLU A 157 9.80 -19.96 -19.09
CA GLU A 157 9.70 -18.57 -19.53
C GLU A 157 8.55 -17.79 -18.88
N ALA A 158 8.29 -18.01 -17.58
CA ALA A 158 7.27 -17.25 -16.86
C ALA A 158 7.80 -15.94 -16.26
N GLN A 159 6.99 -14.88 -16.35
CA GLN A 159 7.17 -13.67 -15.55
C GLN A 159 6.74 -13.97 -14.11
N VAL A 160 7.56 -13.53 -13.15
CA VAL A 160 7.25 -13.58 -11.73
C VAL A 160 7.17 -12.16 -11.18
N VAL A 161 6.11 -11.88 -10.44
CA VAL A 161 5.95 -10.66 -9.65
C VAL A 161 6.00 -11.05 -8.19
N ILE A 162 6.99 -10.55 -7.48
CA ILE A 162 7.06 -10.63 -6.03
C ILE A 162 6.59 -9.28 -5.50
N ALA A 163 5.33 -9.23 -5.08
CA ALA A 163 4.76 -8.03 -4.49
C ALA A 163 5.06 -8.01 -3.00
N GLY A 164 5.43 -6.85 -2.48
CA GLY A 164 5.80 -6.72 -1.08
C GLY A 164 5.62 -5.33 -0.50
N GLU A 165 5.88 -5.26 0.78
CA GLU A 165 5.93 -4.01 1.54
C GLU A 165 7.37 -3.79 2.00
N TRP A 166 7.94 -2.64 1.65
CA TRP A 166 9.19 -2.17 2.24
C TRP A 166 8.89 -1.55 3.61
N VAL A 167 9.48 -2.10 4.66
CA VAL A 167 9.20 -1.74 6.06
C VAL A 167 10.48 -1.54 6.85
N GLY A 168 10.41 -0.80 7.95
CA GLY A 168 11.53 -0.61 8.87
C GLY A 168 11.73 0.84 9.31
N PRO A 169 12.88 1.14 9.93
CA PRO A 169 13.21 2.48 10.38
C PRO A 169 13.18 3.52 9.25
N GLY A 170 12.50 4.63 9.51
CA GLY A 170 12.43 5.77 8.58
C GLY A 170 11.48 5.58 7.39
N ILE A 171 10.69 4.49 7.36
CA ILE A 171 9.68 4.27 6.31
C ILE A 171 8.33 4.87 6.70
N GLN A 172 7.76 4.42 7.82
CA GLN A 172 6.56 4.97 8.42
C GLN A 172 6.80 5.26 9.89
N LYS A 173 6.01 6.17 10.47
CA LYS A 173 6.07 6.53 11.90
C LYS A 173 4.91 5.91 12.67
N ASN A 174 5.02 5.93 14.00
CA ASN A 174 3.93 5.57 14.92
C ASN A 174 3.35 4.15 14.72
N VAL A 175 4.16 3.21 14.24
CA VAL A 175 3.83 1.79 14.07
C VAL A 175 4.99 0.94 14.57
N ALA A 176 4.73 -0.30 15.00
CA ALA A 176 5.77 -1.21 15.50
C ALA A 176 6.92 -1.40 14.49
N LEU A 177 6.57 -1.42 13.19
CA LEU A 177 7.52 -1.62 12.09
C LEU A 177 8.60 -0.53 12.02
N ALA A 178 8.36 0.65 12.58
CA ALA A 178 9.36 1.73 12.64
C ALA A 178 10.55 1.39 13.55
N SER A 179 10.37 0.44 14.48
CA SER A 179 11.37 0.03 15.47
C SER A 179 12.06 -1.29 15.13
N LEU A 180 11.89 -1.79 13.90
CA LEU A 180 12.62 -2.97 13.43
C LEU A 180 14.14 -2.70 13.40
N PRO A 181 14.98 -3.74 13.57
CA PRO A 181 16.44 -3.55 13.62
C PRO A 181 17.05 -3.08 12.30
N ALA A 182 16.37 -3.34 11.19
CA ALA A 182 16.77 -2.92 9.84
C ALA A 182 15.52 -2.74 8.97
N LYS A 183 15.74 -2.31 7.72
CA LYS A 183 14.70 -2.31 6.69
C LYS A 183 14.60 -3.71 6.06
N TYR A 184 13.38 -4.12 5.72
CA TYR A 184 13.07 -5.41 5.13
C TYR A 184 12.09 -5.25 3.98
N PHE A 185 12.27 -6.05 2.92
CA PHE A 185 11.26 -6.23 1.89
C PHE A 185 10.42 -7.46 2.25
N VAL A 186 9.17 -7.24 2.61
CA VAL A 186 8.28 -8.32 3.05
C VAL A 186 7.36 -8.71 1.92
N ILE A 187 7.50 -9.93 1.42
CA ILE A 187 6.65 -10.52 0.39
C ILE A 187 5.23 -10.67 0.94
N ILE A 188 4.27 -10.02 0.29
CA ILE A 188 2.83 -10.06 0.64
C ILE A 188 2.00 -10.85 -0.35
N SER A 189 2.51 -11.09 -1.56
CA SER A 189 1.83 -11.84 -2.61
C SER A 189 2.78 -12.18 -3.75
N ILE A 190 2.55 -13.30 -4.42
CA ILE A 190 3.33 -13.72 -5.58
C ILE A 190 2.38 -13.95 -6.76
N SER A 191 2.76 -13.46 -7.94
CA SER A 191 2.07 -13.76 -9.20
C SER A 191 3.02 -14.42 -10.19
N VAL A 192 2.58 -15.54 -10.77
CA VAL A 192 3.27 -16.24 -11.86
C VAL A 192 2.41 -16.11 -13.10
N ASN A 193 2.95 -15.51 -14.17
CA ASN A 193 2.22 -15.24 -15.42
C ASN A 193 0.83 -14.61 -15.20
N ARG A 194 0.80 -13.53 -14.39
CA ARG A 194 -0.41 -12.77 -14.03
C ARG A 194 -1.45 -13.55 -13.22
N THR A 195 -1.10 -14.73 -12.72
CA THR A 195 -1.94 -15.51 -11.81
C THR A 195 -1.39 -15.39 -10.40
N TRP A 196 -2.17 -14.80 -9.49
CA TRP A 196 -1.84 -14.77 -8.07
C TRP A 196 -1.94 -16.16 -7.46
N VAL A 197 -0.92 -16.56 -6.70
CA VAL A 197 -0.84 -17.87 -6.04
C VAL A 197 -1.43 -17.81 -4.62
N ASP A 198 -1.59 -18.97 -3.98
CA ASP A 198 -1.94 -19.04 -2.56
C ASP A 198 -0.73 -18.71 -1.71
N ASP A 199 -0.79 -17.62 -0.94
CA ASP A 199 0.31 -17.18 -0.07
C ASP A 199 0.74 -18.27 0.92
N GLN A 200 -0.20 -19.13 1.35
CA GLN A 200 0.11 -20.23 2.29
C GLN A 200 1.03 -21.29 1.64
N LEU A 201 0.84 -21.55 0.33
CA LEU A 201 1.62 -22.55 -0.40
C LEU A 201 3.03 -22.07 -0.76
N PHE A 202 3.32 -20.79 -0.54
CA PHE A 202 4.61 -20.13 -0.80
C PHE A 202 5.17 -19.47 0.47
N ALA A 203 4.63 -19.81 1.65
CA ALA A 203 4.95 -19.17 2.93
C ALA A 203 6.43 -19.29 3.35
N ASP A 204 7.15 -20.26 2.80
CA ASP A 204 8.56 -20.55 3.03
C ASP A 204 9.50 -19.90 1.98
N ILE A 205 8.96 -19.22 0.97
CA ILE A 205 9.75 -18.52 -0.04
C ILE A 205 10.20 -17.17 0.50
N GLU A 206 11.47 -17.08 0.87
CA GLU A 206 12.12 -15.88 1.40
C GLU A 206 13.65 -15.97 1.29
N ASP A 207 14.35 -14.85 1.49
CA ASP A 207 15.81 -14.79 1.64
C ASP A 207 16.17 -13.81 2.78
N PRO A 208 16.20 -14.29 4.04
CA PRO A 208 16.49 -13.44 5.19
C PRO A 208 17.86 -12.78 5.14
N VAL A 209 18.84 -13.37 4.45
CA VAL A 209 20.18 -12.78 4.28
C VAL A 209 20.13 -11.55 3.36
N ALA A 210 19.25 -11.57 2.35
CA ALA A 210 18.96 -10.40 1.51
C ALA A 210 18.06 -9.35 2.19
N GLY A 211 17.55 -9.62 3.40
CA GLY A 211 16.49 -8.82 4.01
C GLY A 211 15.14 -8.98 3.32
N ILE A 212 14.92 -10.09 2.61
CA ILE A 212 13.65 -10.43 1.95
C ILE A 212 12.94 -11.48 2.81
N LEU A 213 11.77 -11.15 3.35
CA LEU A 213 11.04 -12.01 4.28
C LEU A 213 9.62 -12.30 3.78
N HIS A 214 8.98 -13.38 4.21
CA HIS A 214 7.59 -13.64 3.87
C HIS A 214 6.62 -13.14 4.95
N ILE A 215 5.48 -12.56 4.55
CA ILE A 215 4.46 -12.06 5.49
C ILE A 215 3.92 -13.14 6.43
N ALA A 216 3.96 -14.39 5.99
CA ALA A 216 3.53 -15.57 6.76
C ALA A 216 4.25 -15.73 8.12
N ARG A 217 5.43 -15.11 8.30
CA ARG A 217 6.08 -15.03 9.61
C ARG A 217 5.23 -14.33 10.67
N GLY A 218 4.34 -13.42 10.26
CA GLY A 218 3.34 -12.79 11.13
C GLY A 218 2.09 -13.64 11.39
N GLY A 219 2.03 -14.86 10.87
CA GLY A 219 0.90 -15.77 11.00
C GLY A 219 -0.20 -15.56 9.96
N PHE A 220 -1.20 -16.45 10.03
CA PHE A 220 -2.40 -16.41 9.19
C PHE A 220 -3.65 -16.32 10.06
N PHE A 221 -4.60 -15.51 9.62
CA PHE A 221 -5.93 -15.39 10.20
C PHE A 221 -6.93 -16.10 9.30
N ARG A 222 -8.03 -16.60 9.87
CA ARG A 222 -9.10 -17.25 9.09
C ARG A 222 -10.44 -16.69 9.51
N GLN A 223 -11.28 -16.44 8.52
CA GLN A 223 -12.65 -16.04 8.76
C GLN A 223 -13.56 -16.52 7.64
N THR A 224 -14.84 -16.70 7.94
CA THR A 224 -15.86 -17.08 6.96
C THR A 224 -16.85 -15.94 6.79
N LEU A 225 -17.07 -15.51 5.55
CA LEU A 225 -18.16 -14.62 5.18
C LEU A 225 -19.35 -15.48 4.75
N ASP A 226 -20.42 -15.48 5.55
CA ASP A 226 -21.71 -16.01 5.11
C ASP A 226 -22.49 -14.90 4.40
N VAL A 227 -22.64 -15.02 3.09
CA VAL A 227 -23.40 -14.05 2.28
C VAL A 227 -24.91 -14.10 2.58
N ALA A 228 -25.41 -14.92 3.50
CA ALA A 228 -26.79 -14.83 3.98
C ALA A 228 -26.93 -13.91 5.21
N LYS A 229 -25.83 -13.61 5.92
CA LYS A 229 -25.83 -12.67 7.04
C LYS A 229 -25.86 -11.23 6.53
N LYS A 230 -26.20 -10.29 7.42
CA LYS A 230 -26.04 -8.85 7.14
C LYS A 230 -24.55 -8.52 7.04
N GLU A 231 -24.18 -7.71 6.06
CA GLU A 231 -22.80 -7.28 5.79
C GLU A 231 -22.07 -6.74 7.03
N ASP A 232 -22.74 -5.90 7.84
CA ASP A 232 -22.17 -5.31 9.04
C ASP A 232 -21.75 -6.36 10.08
N VAL A 233 -22.52 -7.45 10.20
CA VAL A 233 -22.19 -8.56 11.12
C VAL A 233 -20.88 -9.23 10.70
N CYS A 234 -20.72 -9.48 9.40
CA CYS A 234 -19.51 -10.10 8.87
C CYS A 234 -18.30 -9.15 8.97
N ALA A 235 -18.51 -7.85 8.75
CA ALA A 235 -17.47 -6.84 8.94
C ALA A 235 -17.00 -6.75 10.41
N ASP A 236 -17.93 -6.80 11.37
CA ASP A 236 -17.64 -6.83 12.80
C ASP A 236 -16.87 -8.10 13.20
N GLU A 237 -17.31 -9.26 12.70
CA GLU A 237 -16.64 -10.55 12.92
C GLU A 237 -15.19 -10.55 12.38
N MET A 238 -14.93 -9.88 11.25
CA MET A 238 -13.58 -9.72 10.68
C MET A 238 -12.75 -8.65 11.39
N MET A 239 -13.39 -7.69 12.07
CA MET A 239 -12.70 -6.63 12.81
C MET A 239 -12.11 -7.14 14.13
N VAL A 240 -12.67 -8.19 14.74
CA VAL A 240 -12.15 -8.79 15.99
C VAL A 240 -10.65 -9.14 15.89
N PRO A 241 -10.20 -10.03 14.98
CA PRO A 241 -8.76 -10.32 14.84
C PRO A 241 -7.96 -9.11 14.34
N THR A 242 -8.57 -8.18 13.60
CA THR A 242 -7.91 -6.95 13.19
C THR A 242 -7.54 -6.08 14.39
N MET A 243 -8.40 -5.99 15.39
CA MET A 243 -8.10 -5.24 16.62
C MET A 243 -7.00 -5.90 17.45
N GLU A 244 -6.81 -7.22 17.37
CA GLU A 244 -5.66 -7.89 17.98
C GLU A 244 -4.34 -7.45 17.31
N VAL A 245 -4.32 -7.36 15.97
CA VAL A 245 -3.17 -6.86 15.22
C VAL A 245 -2.91 -5.37 15.51
N VAL A 246 -3.97 -4.56 15.61
CA VAL A 246 -3.85 -3.14 15.98
C VAL A 246 -3.27 -3.00 17.38
N ALA A 247 -3.68 -3.84 18.34
CA ALA A 247 -3.10 -3.82 19.68
C ALA A 247 -1.61 -4.22 19.67
N ARG A 248 -1.26 -5.26 18.90
CA ARG A 248 0.13 -5.76 18.81
C ARG A 248 0.40 -6.35 17.42
N CYS A 249 1.34 -5.75 16.69
CA CYS A 249 1.74 -6.26 15.38
C CYS A 249 2.46 -7.62 15.49
N PRO A 250 1.89 -8.72 14.99
CA PRO A 250 2.52 -10.03 15.14
C PRO A 250 3.72 -10.20 14.21
N PHE A 251 3.76 -9.48 13.07
CA PHE A 251 4.96 -9.46 12.22
C PHE A 251 6.15 -8.77 12.92
N ALA A 252 5.94 -7.65 13.61
CA ALA A 252 7.02 -6.98 14.35
C ALA A 252 7.49 -7.83 15.56
N ALA A 253 6.56 -8.58 16.18
CA ALA A 253 6.86 -9.42 17.33
C ALA A 253 7.92 -10.50 17.05
N ILE A 254 8.10 -10.95 15.81
CA ILE A 254 9.16 -11.91 15.43
C ILE A 254 10.58 -11.35 15.65
N PHE A 255 10.70 -10.02 15.73
CA PHE A 255 11.94 -9.31 16.02
C PHE A 255 12.04 -8.87 17.48
N ASN A 256 11.16 -9.37 18.36
CA ASN A 256 10.99 -8.90 19.74
C ASN A 256 10.64 -7.40 19.81
N VAL A 257 9.96 -6.88 18.79
CA VAL A 257 9.48 -5.50 18.74
C VAL A 257 7.99 -5.48 19.10
N GLU A 258 7.64 -4.68 20.10
CA GLU A 258 6.26 -4.44 20.50
C GLU A 258 5.73 -3.14 19.91
N GLY A 259 4.41 -3.04 19.82
CA GLY A 259 3.71 -1.87 19.31
C GLY A 259 2.57 -2.25 18.37
N LYS A 260 1.83 -1.23 17.95
CA LYS A 260 0.64 -1.40 17.12
C LYS A 260 0.94 -1.81 15.68
N GLY A 261 0.06 -2.65 15.14
CA GLY A 261 -0.04 -2.93 13.70
C GLY A 261 -1.12 -2.07 13.04
N GLU A 262 -1.28 -2.20 11.72
CA GLU A 262 -2.31 -1.47 10.97
C GLU A 262 -3.63 -2.25 10.88
N GLY A 263 -3.57 -3.55 10.57
CA GLY A 263 -4.74 -4.39 10.44
C GLY A 263 -4.47 -5.67 9.65
N ILE A 264 -5.44 -6.15 8.88
CA ILE A 264 -5.38 -7.41 8.14
C ILE A 264 -5.76 -7.21 6.67
N VAL A 265 -4.99 -7.81 5.76
CA VAL A 265 -5.39 -8.03 4.36
C VAL A 265 -5.99 -9.42 4.25
N TRP A 266 -7.21 -9.50 3.76
CA TRP A 266 -7.97 -10.73 3.59
C TRP A 266 -8.07 -11.08 2.10
N LYS A 267 -7.73 -12.32 1.77
CA LYS A 267 -7.92 -12.90 0.43
C LYS A 267 -8.88 -14.08 0.55
N ALA A 268 -9.87 -14.17 -0.33
CA ALA A 268 -10.72 -15.35 -0.38
C ALA A 268 -9.84 -16.61 -0.56
N ALA A 269 -10.25 -17.74 0.00
CA ALA A 269 -9.54 -18.99 -0.17
C ALA A 269 -9.45 -19.36 -1.66
N HIS A 270 -8.38 -20.07 -2.03
CA HIS A 270 -8.21 -20.54 -3.40
C HIS A 270 -9.30 -21.54 -3.78
N PRO A 271 -9.83 -21.51 -5.02
CA PRO A 271 -9.33 -20.75 -6.17
C PRO A 271 -9.88 -19.32 -6.31
N LEU A 272 -10.87 -18.91 -5.51
CA LEU A 272 -11.48 -17.58 -5.61
C LEU A 272 -10.45 -16.47 -5.35
N GLY A 273 -9.55 -16.70 -4.41
CA GLY A 273 -8.42 -15.81 -4.09
C GLY A 273 -7.42 -15.55 -5.20
N LYS A 274 -7.47 -16.26 -6.33
CA LYS A 274 -6.67 -15.92 -7.53
C LYS A 274 -7.10 -14.58 -8.12
N ASP A 275 -8.38 -14.24 -7.98
CA ASP A 275 -8.94 -13.00 -8.47
C ASP A 275 -8.92 -11.94 -7.36
N PRO A 276 -8.12 -10.87 -7.53
CA PRO A 276 -7.98 -9.85 -6.51
C PRO A 276 -9.24 -9.01 -6.27
N ARG A 277 -10.28 -9.14 -7.12
CA ARG A 277 -11.61 -8.59 -6.83
C ARG A 277 -12.21 -9.17 -5.54
N PHE A 278 -11.73 -10.30 -5.06
CA PHE A 278 -12.12 -10.94 -3.80
C PHE A 278 -11.10 -10.75 -2.68
N TRP A 279 -10.28 -9.69 -2.77
CA TRP A 279 -9.40 -9.26 -1.69
C TRP A 279 -9.94 -7.98 -1.07
N PHE A 280 -9.85 -7.87 0.25
CA PHE A 280 -10.19 -6.66 0.99
C PHE A 280 -9.23 -6.46 2.18
N LYS A 281 -9.30 -5.29 2.81
CA LYS A 281 -8.46 -4.94 3.96
C LYS A 281 -9.34 -4.40 5.09
N THR A 282 -8.99 -4.75 6.32
CA THR A 282 -9.56 -4.17 7.54
C THR A 282 -8.44 -3.51 8.32
N LYS A 283 -8.70 -2.37 8.94
CA LYS A 283 -7.68 -1.55 9.61
C LYS A 283 -8.25 -0.85 10.83
N GLY A 284 -7.39 -0.55 11.80
CA GLY A 284 -7.72 0.29 12.95
C GLY A 284 -8.20 1.68 12.53
N ALA A 285 -9.07 2.29 13.33
CA ALA A 285 -9.69 3.57 13.01
C ALA A 285 -8.67 4.70 12.82
N GLU A 286 -7.52 4.66 13.50
CA GLU A 286 -6.47 5.67 13.31
C GLU A 286 -5.79 5.63 11.93
N PHE A 287 -5.96 4.54 11.18
CA PHE A 287 -5.43 4.36 9.82
C PHE A 287 -6.50 4.66 8.75
N ALA A 288 -7.71 5.03 9.16
CA ALA A 288 -8.78 5.42 8.24
C ALA A 288 -8.46 6.74 7.53
N VAL A 289 -8.72 6.77 6.23
CA VAL A 289 -8.54 7.95 5.36
C VAL A 289 -9.88 8.58 4.94
N THR A 290 -10.98 7.91 5.29
CA THR A 290 -12.36 8.37 5.11
C THR A 290 -13.04 8.37 6.47
N ASN A 291 -13.73 9.46 6.79
CA ASN A 291 -14.59 9.54 7.97
C ASN A 291 -15.98 8.99 7.62
N THR A 292 -16.15 7.67 7.78
CA THR A 292 -17.39 6.98 7.42
C THR A 292 -18.63 7.51 8.15
N ARG A 293 -18.48 8.03 9.37
CA ARG A 293 -19.58 8.63 10.14
C ARG A 293 -20.07 9.98 9.58
N ALA A 294 -19.24 10.64 8.78
CA ALA A 294 -19.58 11.91 8.14
C ALA A 294 -20.08 11.72 6.69
N LEU A 295 -20.15 10.48 6.20
CA LEU A 295 -20.72 10.21 4.88
C LEU A 295 -22.21 10.58 4.85
N PRO A 296 -22.71 11.10 3.73
CA PRO A 296 -24.13 11.34 3.56
C PRO A 296 -24.93 10.04 3.58
N ASN A 297 -26.22 10.13 3.90
CA ASN A 297 -27.11 8.97 3.87
C ASN A 297 -27.28 8.43 2.44
N PRO A 298 -27.47 7.11 2.26
CA PRO A 298 -27.81 6.54 0.97
C PRO A 298 -29.08 7.12 0.38
N VAL A 299 -29.14 7.24 -0.95
CA VAL A 299 -30.33 7.73 -1.68
C VAL A 299 -31.56 6.86 -1.40
N SER A 300 -31.36 5.55 -1.18
CA SER A 300 -32.45 4.63 -0.81
C SER A 300 -33.13 4.98 0.52
N ALA A 301 -32.48 5.76 1.38
CA ALA A 301 -33.05 6.27 2.63
C ALA A 301 -33.78 7.61 2.45
N LEU A 302 -33.75 8.21 1.26
CA LEU A 302 -34.41 9.47 0.93
C LEU A 302 -35.73 9.18 0.18
N GLN A 303 -36.82 9.80 0.62
CA GLN A 303 -38.15 9.63 0.00
C GLN A 303 -38.26 10.39 -1.32
N ASP A 304 -37.67 11.58 -1.40
CA ASP A 304 -37.56 12.41 -2.61
C ASP A 304 -36.17 13.09 -2.59
N SER A 305 -35.44 13.05 -3.71
CA SER A 305 -34.13 13.71 -3.83
C SER A 305 -34.19 14.83 -4.88
N THR A 306 -33.90 16.06 -4.48
CA THR A 306 -33.77 17.19 -5.41
C THR A 306 -32.32 17.36 -5.89
N PRO A 307 -32.08 18.11 -6.99
CA PRO A 307 -30.72 18.48 -7.38
C PRO A 307 -29.96 19.28 -6.31
N ALA A 308 -30.66 19.98 -5.40
CA ALA A 308 -30.05 20.67 -4.28
C ALA A 308 -29.54 19.69 -3.22
N ASP A 309 -30.32 18.64 -2.91
CA ASP A 309 -29.92 17.58 -1.98
C ASP A 309 -28.70 16.82 -2.48
N GLN A 310 -28.66 16.53 -3.79
CA GLN A 310 -27.50 15.91 -4.43
C GLN A 310 -26.21 16.73 -4.25
N LYS A 311 -26.30 18.06 -4.40
CA LYS A 311 -25.15 18.95 -4.18
C LYS A 311 -24.71 18.96 -2.72
N ILE A 312 -25.64 18.95 -1.77
CA ILE A 312 -25.34 18.88 -0.33
C ILE A 312 -24.66 17.55 -0.01
N ALA A 313 -25.22 16.44 -0.47
CA ALA A 313 -24.63 15.10 -0.30
C ALA A 313 -23.21 15.04 -0.86
N THR A 314 -23.00 15.60 -2.07
CA THR A 314 -21.68 15.66 -2.72
C THR A 314 -20.66 16.44 -1.88
N ARG A 315 -21.05 17.57 -1.28
CA ARG A 315 -20.17 18.35 -0.38
C ARG A 315 -19.84 17.61 0.92
N LEU A 316 -20.83 16.97 1.53
CA LEU A 316 -20.63 16.15 2.72
C LEU A 316 -19.69 14.98 2.43
N PHE A 317 -19.87 14.33 1.27
CA PHE A 317 -19.00 13.26 0.80
C PHE A 317 -17.56 13.74 0.61
N ALA A 318 -17.37 14.90 -0.04
CA ALA A 318 -16.04 15.51 -0.20
C ALA A 318 -15.39 15.79 1.17
N HIS A 319 -16.13 16.36 2.12
CA HIS A 319 -15.62 16.62 3.46
C HIS A 319 -15.25 15.32 4.21
N ALA A 320 -16.06 14.27 4.07
CA ALA A 320 -15.81 12.98 4.71
C ALA A 320 -14.60 12.24 4.11
N THR A 321 -14.28 12.47 2.83
CA THR A 321 -13.24 11.74 2.10
C THR A 321 -11.93 12.51 1.93
N VAL A 322 -11.95 13.83 1.83
CA VAL A 322 -10.73 14.66 1.74
C VAL A 322 -10.20 14.97 3.13
N THR A 323 -9.82 13.92 3.86
CA THR A 323 -9.27 14.03 5.21
C THR A 323 -7.80 14.45 5.18
N SER A 324 -7.29 15.00 6.29
CA SER A 324 -5.87 15.31 6.44
C SER A 324 -4.99 14.08 6.22
N ALA A 325 -5.43 12.89 6.65
CA ALA A 325 -4.69 11.65 6.43
C ALA A 325 -4.54 11.33 4.93
N ARG A 326 -5.61 11.47 4.13
CA ARG A 326 -5.56 11.26 2.67
C ARG A 326 -4.69 12.32 1.98
N LEU A 327 -4.79 13.58 2.39
CA LEU A 327 -3.98 14.67 1.86
C LEU A 327 -2.48 14.46 2.12
N VAL A 328 -2.11 14.06 3.34
CA VAL A 328 -0.72 13.73 3.69
C VAL A 328 -0.21 12.56 2.86
N GLN A 329 -1.01 11.51 2.66
CA GLN A 329 -0.62 10.37 1.81
C GLN A 329 -0.35 10.78 0.37
N GLY A 330 -1.24 11.57 -0.24
CA GLY A 330 -1.06 12.05 -1.61
C GLY A 330 0.16 12.95 -1.75
N TYR A 331 0.42 13.77 -0.73
CA TYR A 331 1.59 14.64 -0.70
C TYR A 331 2.87 13.84 -0.60
N GLN A 332 2.93 12.85 0.28
CA GLN A 332 4.08 11.95 0.42
C GLN A 332 4.34 11.16 -0.87
N ALA A 333 3.30 10.60 -1.48
CA ALA A 333 3.41 9.86 -2.74
C ALA A 333 4.07 10.73 -3.83
N LEU A 334 3.56 11.94 -4.06
CA LEU A 334 4.07 12.83 -5.10
C LEU A 334 5.41 13.46 -4.75
N SER A 335 5.68 13.69 -3.47
CA SER A 335 7.00 14.17 -3.02
C SER A 335 8.10 13.17 -3.36
N LEU A 336 7.81 11.88 -3.17
CA LEU A 336 8.71 10.78 -3.51
C LEU A 336 8.85 10.57 -5.03
N GLU A 337 7.86 10.99 -5.83
CA GLU A 337 7.87 10.81 -7.29
C GLU A 337 8.47 11.99 -8.06
N HIS A 338 8.19 13.21 -7.65
CA HIS A 338 8.43 14.42 -8.44
C HIS A 338 9.47 15.38 -7.89
N GLN A 339 10.15 15.04 -6.77
CA GLN A 339 11.17 15.89 -6.15
C GLN A 339 10.67 17.34 -6.05
N LEU A 340 9.54 17.52 -5.33
CA LEU A 340 8.73 18.73 -5.18
C LEU A 340 9.35 20.00 -5.79
N THR A 341 8.96 20.31 -7.03
CA THR A 341 9.14 21.65 -7.59
C THR A 341 7.79 22.36 -7.61
N HIS A 342 7.76 23.60 -7.11
CA HIS A 342 6.56 24.43 -7.06
C HIS A 342 6.12 24.75 -8.49
N SER A 343 5.11 24.03 -8.98
CA SER A 343 4.57 24.25 -10.32
C SER A 343 3.07 23.97 -10.37
N ALA A 344 2.39 24.57 -11.36
CA ALA A 344 0.99 24.25 -11.64
C ALA A 344 0.81 22.76 -11.98
N ALA A 345 1.82 22.13 -12.57
CA ALA A 345 1.81 20.70 -12.91
C ALA A 345 1.79 19.84 -11.64
N THR A 346 2.65 20.10 -10.66
CA THR A 346 2.70 19.37 -9.38
C THR A 346 1.39 19.51 -8.61
N ARG A 347 0.80 20.70 -8.59
CA ARG A 347 -0.51 20.95 -7.96
C ARG A 347 -1.63 20.15 -8.63
N ASN A 348 -1.66 20.15 -9.96
CA ASN A 348 -2.65 19.37 -10.72
C ASN A 348 -2.47 17.86 -10.49
N ALA A 349 -1.22 17.38 -10.43
CA ALA A 349 -0.92 15.99 -10.11
C ALA A 349 -1.42 15.61 -8.71
N PHE A 350 -1.23 16.47 -7.71
CA PHE A 350 -1.76 16.28 -6.35
C PHE A 350 -3.28 16.17 -6.31
N CYS A 351 -3.98 17.10 -6.92
CA CYS A 351 -5.45 17.06 -6.95
C CYS A 351 -5.96 15.81 -7.68
N GLN A 352 -5.30 15.42 -8.78
CA GLN A 352 -5.65 14.22 -9.53
C GLN A 352 -5.39 12.95 -8.72
N TRP A 353 -4.29 12.88 -7.97
CA TRP A 353 -3.99 11.75 -7.09
C TRP A 353 -5.07 11.58 -6.03
N ILE A 354 -5.47 12.66 -5.34
CA ILE A 354 -6.51 12.60 -4.30
C ILE A 354 -7.85 12.14 -4.89
N HIS A 355 -8.21 12.69 -6.05
CA HIS A 355 -9.41 12.28 -6.77
C HIS A 355 -9.39 10.79 -7.11
N ASP A 356 -8.31 10.30 -7.71
CA ASP A 356 -8.19 8.90 -8.13
C ASP A 356 -8.14 7.95 -6.93
N ASP A 357 -7.55 8.39 -5.82
CA ASP A 357 -7.54 7.65 -4.56
C ASP A 357 -8.96 7.44 -4.01
N ILE A 358 -9.76 8.50 -3.94
CA ILE A 358 -11.17 8.49 -3.53
C ILE A 358 -12.00 7.60 -4.48
N TRP A 359 -11.83 7.79 -5.79
CA TRP A 359 -12.58 7.04 -6.79
C TRP A 359 -12.33 5.53 -6.71
N ALA A 360 -11.10 5.15 -6.41
CA ALA A 360 -10.72 3.75 -6.31
C ALA A 360 -11.20 3.10 -5.00
N GLU A 361 -11.29 3.84 -3.89
CA GLU A 361 -11.69 3.29 -2.58
C GLU A 361 -13.19 3.43 -2.27
N GLU A 362 -13.85 4.48 -2.75
CA GLU A 362 -15.20 4.86 -2.30
C GLU A 362 -16.27 4.77 -3.38
N LYS A 363 -15.96 4.14 -4.52
CA LYS A 363 -16.87 4.04 -5.67
C LYS A 363 -18.27 3.55 -5.30
N LEU A 364 -18.38 2.56 -4.42
CA LEU A 364 -19.67 2.02 -4.01
C LEU A 364 -20.47 3.06 -3.22
N HIS A 365 -19.85 3.69 -2.22
CA HIS A 365 -20.47 4.75 -1.43
C HIS A 365 -20.87 5.95 -2.30
N MET A 366 -20.07 6.31 -3.31
CA MET A 366 -20.42 7.37 -4.26
C MET A 366 -21.77 7.08 -4.94
N VAL A 367 -21.95 5.86 -5.44
CA VAL A 367 -23.21 5.42 -6.08
C VAL A 367 -24.35 5.39 -5.07
N GLU A 368 -24.12 4.81 -3.89
CA GLU A 368 -25.14 4.68 -2.84
C GLU A 368 -25.63 6.04 -2.33
N CYS A 369 -24.72 6.99 -2.19
CA CYS A 369 -25.01 8.36 -1.73
C CYS A 369 -25.51 9.27 -2.86
N GLY A 370 -25.53 8.79 -4.11
CA GLY A 370 -26.00 9.55 -5.27
C GLY A 370 -25.17 10.80 -5.57
N VAL A 371 -23.88 10.78 -5.29
CA VAL A 371 -23.01 11.95 -5.48
C VAL A 371 -22.92 12.35 -6.95
N ASP A 372 -22.83 13.66 -7.20
CA ASP A 372 -22.52 14.17 -8.53
C ASP A 372 -21.01 14.05 -8.77
N GLU A 373 -20.62 13.18 -9.70
CA GLU A 373 -19.23 12.88 -10.04
C GLU A 373 -18.44 14.13 -10.51
N GLY A 374 -19.06 14.97 -11.34
CA GLY A 374 -18.42 16.18 -11.85
C GLY A 374 -18.20 17.21 -10.75
N TYR A 375 -19.23 17.41 -9.92
CA TYR A 375 -19.18 18.36 -8.82
C TYR A 375 -18.29 17.88 -7.66
N LEU A 376 -18.22 16.57 -7.42
CA LEU A 376 -17.29 15.98 -6.45
C LEU A 376 -15.85 16.30 -6.83
N LYS A 377 -15.48 16.18 -8.11
CA LYS A 377 -14.14 16.52 -8.60
C LYS A 377 -13.78 17.98 -8.32
N GLU A 378 -14.73 18.90 -8.48
CA GLU A 378 -14.53 20.32 -8.12
C GLU A 378 -14.34 20.51 -6.61
N CYS A 379 -15.20 19.90 -5.80
CA CYS A 379 -15.11 20.00 -4.34
C CYS A 379 -13.78 19.45 -3.80
N VAL A 380 -13.34 18.28 -4.30
CA VAL A 380 -12.05 17.68 -3.95
C VAL A 380 -10.91 18.61 -4.32
N ARG A 381 -10.94 19.18 -5.52
CA ARG A 381 -9.91 20.11 -6.00
C ARG A 381 -9.78 21.33 -5.09
N TRP A 382 -10.89 21.97 -4.70
CA TRP A 382 -10.85 23.17 -3.86
C TRP A 382 -10.15 22.91 -2.52
N VAL A 383 -10.53 21.84 -1.82
CA VAL A 383 -9.94 21.49 -0.53
C VAL A 383 -8.47 21.08 -0.68
N ALA A 384 -8.15 20.29 -1.70
CA ALA A 384 -6.79 19.83 -1.96
C ALA A 384 -5.85 20.98 -2.34
N GLU A 385 -6.28 21.92 -3.20
CA GLU A 385 -5.47 23.07 -3.60
C GLU A 385 -5.18 24.01 -2.42
N GLU A 386 -6.17 24.27 -1.57
CA GLU A 386 -6.00 25.09 -0.37
C GLU A 386 -4.99 24.46 0.59
N TRP A 387 -5.13 23.16 0.86
CA TRP A 387 -4.22 22.44 1.76
C TRP A 387 -2.80 22.37 1.20
N PHE A 388 -2.65 22.02 -0.09
CA PHE A 388 -1.35 21.94 -0.75
C PHE A 388 -0.63 23.30 -0.74
N GLY A 389 -1.37 24.38 -0.97
CA GLY A 389 -0.85 25.75 -0.88
C GLY A 389 -0.29 26.07 0.51
N LYS A 390 -0.96 25.65 1.58
CA LYS A 390 -0.46 25.83 2.97
C LYS A 390 0.85 25.07 3.20
N CYS A 391 0.94 23.82 2.74
CA CYS A 391 2.17 23.03 2.87
C CYS A 391 3.36 23.72 2.20
N LEU A 392 3.18 24.22 0.98
CA LEU A 392 4.24 24.94 0.25
C LEU A 392 4.68 26.23 0.97
N LEU A 393 3.75 27.01 1.50
CA LEU A 393 4.07 28.24 2.25
C LEU A 393 4.86 27.96 3.53
N GLU A 394 4.60 26.84 4.19
CA GLU A 394 5.33 26.45 5.40
C GLU A 394 6.73 25.92 5.10
N GLU A 395 6.91 25.17 4.00
CA GLU A 395 8.25 24.79 3.52
C GLU A 395 9.10 26.01 3.17
N GLU A 396 8.53 26.99 2.47
CA GLU A 396 9.19 28.27 2.18
C GLU A 396 9.57 29.01 3.46
N ARG A 397 8.69 29.08 4.47
CA ARG A 397 9.00 29.69 5.78
C ARG A 397 10.10 28.93 6.54
N GLY A 398 10.15 27.61 6.41
CA GLY A 398 11.20 26.77 6.98
C GLY A 398 12.57 26.99 6.31
N LEU A 399 12.57 27.21 4.99
CA LEU A 399 13.77 27.58 4.22
C LEU A 399 14.27 28.99 4.60
N VAL A 400 13.37 29.97 4.71
CA VAL A 400 13.72 31.36 5.06
C VAL A 400 14.23 31.48 6.50
N LYS A 401 13.77 30.64 7.44
CA LYS A 401 14.32 30.59 8.81
C LYS A 401 15.67 29.89 8.92
N GLY A 402 16.11 29.18 7.87
CA GLY A 402 17.38 28.44 7.82
C GLY A 402 18.59 29.24 7.37
N GLU A 403 18.44 30.50 6.95
CA GLU A 403 19.56 31.33 6.46
C GLU A 403 20.47 31.90 7.57
N TYR A 404 20.12 31.70 8.85
CA TYR A 404 21.02 31.95 9.98
C TYR A 404 21.21 30.67 10.81
N GLY A 405 22.16 29.83 10.37
CA GLY A 405 22.95 28.94 11.24
C GLY A 405 22.26 27.72 11.84
N ASP A 406 22.02 26.68 11.04
CA ASP A 406 22.64 25.34 11.16
C ASP A 406 21.97 24.43 10.14
N GLY A 407 22.77 23.86 9.22
CA GLY A 407 22.32 23.16 8.02
C GLY A 407 21.60 21.82 8.28
N LYS A 408 20.38 21.86 8.81
CA LYS A 408 19.41 20.77 8.73
C LYS A 408 18.25 21.21 7.86
N ARG A 409 18.16 20.67 6.64
CA ARG A 409 16.88 20.61 5.92
C ARG A 409 15.86 19.97 6.86
N LEU A 410 14.75 20.65 7.11
CA LEU A 410 13.56 20.03 7.70
C LEU A 410 13.13 18.95 6.71
N GLY A 411 13.60 17.73 6.89
CA GLY A 411 13.12 16.58 6.12
C GLY A 411 11.62 16.44 6.34
N ALA A 412 10.92 16.03 5.28
CA ALA A 412 9.50 15.68 5.06
C ALA A 412 8.65 15.13 6.24
N GLY A 413 8.84 15.63 7.45
CA GLY A 413 8.49 14.98 8.70
C GLY A 413 7.94 15.93 9.75
N ALA A 414 7.67 17.19 9.40
CA ALA A 414 6.91 18.13 10.24
C ALA A 414 5.39 17.91 10.17
N TRP A 415 4.91 17.06 9.24
CA TRP A 415 3.49 16.83 8.95
C TRP A 415 2.96 15.47 9.43
N LEU A 416 3.76 14.74 10.22
CA LEU A 416 3.44 13.46 10.86
C LEU A 416 3.61 13.62 12.36
#